data_AF-L9YUJ7-F1
#
_entry.id   AF-L9YUJ7-F1
#
_cell.length_a   1.000
_cell.length_b   1.000
_cell.length_c   1.000
_cell.angle_alpha   90.00
_cell.angle_beta   90.00
_cell.angle_gamma   90.00
#
_symmetry.space_group_name_H-M   'P 1'
#
loop_
_entity.id
_entity.type
_entity.pdbx_description
1 polymer ?
#
loop_
_entity_poly.entity_id
_entity_poly.type
_entity_poly.pdbx_seq_one_letter_code
_entity_poly.pdbx_strand_id
1 'polypeptide(L)' 'MVAETTATKTLEATLAPPTTGKEQRLERTVATYRRALEDAFESGADTQNAVNEIVTPYTLTSYA' A
#
# COMPACT_ATOMS: atom_id res chain seq x y z
N MET A 1 -19.42 35.13 -37.65
CA MET A 1 -18.62 34.13 -36.93
C MET A 1 -18.26 34.72 -35.58
N VAL A 2 -18.75 34.15 -34.49
CA VAL A 2 -18.47 34.64 -33.13
C VAL A 2 -17.19 33.95 -32.65
N ALA A 3 -16.17 34.73 -32.32
CA ALA A 3 -14.90 34.22 -31.82
C ALA A 3 -15.07 33.84 -30.34
N GLU A 4 -14.99 32.54 -30.05
CA GLU A 4 -15.09 32.00 -28.70
C GLU A 4 -13.79 32.30 -27.93
N THR A 5 -13.90 32.97 -26.78
CA THR A 5 -12.73 33.43 -26.01
C THR A 5 -12.34 32.36 -25.00
N THR A 6 -11.20 31.71 -25.22
CA THR A 6 -10.67 30.69 -24.30
C THR A 6 -9.91 31.35 -23.15
N ALA A 7 -10.23 30.98 -21.90
CA ALA A 7 -9.56 31.50 -20.71
C ALA A 7 -8.77 30.38 -20.00
N THR A 8 -7.49 30.62 -19.73
CA THR A 8 -6.65 29.71 -18.95
C THR A 8 -6.85 29.98 -17.46
N LYS A 9 -7.20 28.94 -16.70
CA LYS A 9 -7.40 28.99 -15.25
C LYS A 9 -6.43 28.02 -14.59
N THR A 10 -5.65 28.50 -13.64
CA THR A 10 -4.74 27.66 -12.84
C THR A 10 -5.50 27.09 -11.65
N LEU A 11 -5.38 25.78 -11.45
CA LEU A 11 -5.98 25.06 -10.34
C LEU A 11 -4.85 24.46 -9.50
N GLU A 12 -4.85 24.78 -8.21
CA GLU A 12 -3.90 24.22 -7.25
C GLU A 12 -4.55 23.05 -6.52
N ALA A 13 -3.88 21.89 -6.53
CA ALA A 13 -4.30 20.71 -5.79
C ALA A 13 -3.28 20.45 -4.68
N THR A 14 -3.77 20.38 -3.44
CA THR A 14 -2.93 20.03 -2.29
C THR A 14 -3.28 18.63 -1.81
N LEU A 15 -2.27 17.88 -1.35
CA LEU A 15 -2.46 16.55 -0.76
C LEU A 15 -3.21 16.69 0.57
N ALA A 16 -4.41 16.14 0.64
CA ALA A 16 -5.13 16.01 1.90
C ALA A 16 -4.46 14.96 2.79
N PRO A 17 -4.46 15.16 4.13
CA PRO A 17 -4.08 14.12 5.07
C PRO A 17 -4.84 12.81 4.78
N PRO A 18 -4.22 11.63 4.97
CA PRO A 18 -4.92 10.38 4.80
C PRO A 18 -6.17 10.37 5.68
N THR A 19 -7.31 10.02 5.10
CA THR A 19 -8.53 9.85 5.90
C THR A 19 -8.29 8.72 6.89
N THR A 20 -8.97 8.75 8.04
CA THR A 20 -8.82 7.72 9.08
C THR A 20 -8.96 6.29 8.54
N GLY A 21 -9.78 6.08 7.51
CA GLY A 21 -9.90 4.78 6.83
C GLY A 21 -8.65 4.37 6.04
N LYS A 22 -7.89 5.32 5.48
CA LYS A 22 -6.59 5.05 4.85
C LYS A 22 -5.52 4.73 5.88
N GLU A 23 -5.52 5.41 7.02
CA GLU A 23 -4.59 5.13 8.13
C GLU A 23 -4.83 3.74 8.70
N GLN A 24 -6.08 3.39 9.03
CA GLN A 24 -6.42 2.05 9.53
C GLN A 24 -6.08 0.95 8.52
N ARG A 25 -6.28 1.21 7.23
CA ARG A 25 -5.91 0.26 6.18
C ARG A 25 -4.40 0.07 6.12
N LEU A 26 -3.63 1.15 6.24
CA LEU A 26 -2.17 1.10 6.29
C LEU A 26 -1.68 0.33 7.52
N GLU A 27 -2.20 0.63 8.71
CA GLU A 27 -1.86 -0.07 9.94
C GLU A 27 -2.13 -1.57 9.84
N ARG A 28 -3.29 -1.95 9.31
CA ARG A 28 -3.63 -3.36 9.08
C ARG A 28 -2.66 -4.02 8.12
N THR A 29 -2.30 -3.36 7.02
CA THR A 29 -1.33 -3.89 6.06
C THR A 29 0.03 -4.08 6.73
N VAL A 30 0.54 -3.07 7.45
CA VAL A 30 1.83 -3.14 8.15
C VAL A 30 1.84 -4.26 9.20
N ALA A 31 0.76 -4.42 9.96
CA ALA A 31 0.64 -5.49 10.95
C ALA A 31 0.72 -6.88 10.30
N THR A 32 0.02 -7.09 9.18
CA THR A 32 0.07 -8.36 8.43
C THR A 32 1.47 -8.66 7.90
N TYR A 33 2.16 -7.66 7.33
CA TYR A 33 3.54 -7.82 6.86
C TYR A 33 4.49 -8.19 7.99
N ARG A 34 4.41 -7.50 9.13
CA ARG A 34 5.29 -7.79 10.27
C ARG A 34 5.12 -9.22 10.78
N ARG A 35 3.88 -9.70 10.90
CA ARG A 35 3.60 -11.08 11.32
C ARG A 35 4.17 -12.11 10.34
N ALA A 36 3.93 -11.91 9.04
CA ALA A 36 4.46 -12.82 8.02
C ALA A 36 6.00 -12.89 8.05
N LEU A 37 6.67 -11.76 8.29
CA LEU A 37 8.12 -11.72 8.42
C LEU A 37 8.60 -12.38 9.71
N GLU A 38 7.95 -12.11 10.84
CA GLU A 38 8.28 -12.73 12.13
C GLU A 38 8.16 -14.24 12.07
N ASP A 39 7.05 -14.77 11.54
CA ASP A 39 6.84 -16.21 11.35
C ASP A 39 7.91 -16.84 10.45
N ALA A 40 8.29 -16.16 9.35
CA ALA A 40 9.33 -16.64 8.45
C ALA A 40 10.73 -16.64 9.09
N PHE A 41 11.00 -15.70 9.99
CA PHE A 41 12.23 -15.67 10.76
C PHE A 41 12.24 -16.77 11.85
N GLU A 42 11.13 -16.94 12.58
CA GLU A 42 11.01 -17.94 13.64
C GLU A 42 11.02 -19.38 13.11
N SER A 43 10.59 -19.60 11.86
CA SER A 43 10.55 -20.94 11.27
C SER A 43 11.94 -21.53 10.97
N GLY A 44 13.00 -20.73 11.02
CA GLY A 44 14.34 -21.16 10.58
C GLY A 44 14.40 -21.54 9.10
N ALA A 45 13.63 -20.84 8.24
CA ALA A 45 13.62 -21.12 6.82
C ALA A 45 14.96 -20.74 6.17
N ASP A 46 15.77 -21.74 5.83
CA ASP A 46 17.10 -21.54 5.23
C ASP A 46 17.05 -21.30 3.71
N THR A 47 15.87 -21.41 3.09
CA THR A 47 15.69 -21.24 1.65
C THR A 47 14.54 -20.28 1.34
N GLN A 48 14.68 -19.56 0.24
CA GLN A 48 13.63 -18.68 -0.26
C GLN A 48 12.31 -19.43 -0.52
N ASN A 49 12.36 -20.70 -0.92
CA ASN A 49 11.16 -21.50 -1.11
C ASN A 49 10.44 -21.77 0.22
N ALA A 50 11.17 -22.14 1.27
CA ALA A 50 10.60 -22.34 2.61
C ALA A 50 10.00 -21.04 3.18
N VAL A 51 10.64 -19.89 2.95
CA VAL A 51 10.07 -18.58 3.28
C VAL A 51 8.77 -18.34 2.51
N ASN A 52 8.74 -18.63 1.20
CA ASN A 52 7.53 -18.45 0.39
C ASN A 52 6.38 -19.33 0.86
N GLU A 53 6.62 -20.55 1.34
CA GLU A 53 5.58 -21.43 1.90
C GLU A 53 4.89 -20.81 3.13
N ILE A 54 5.62 -20.02 3.91
CA ILE A 54 5.11 -19.34 5.12
C ILE A 54 4.43 -18.01 4.78
N VAL A 55 4.99 -17.25 3.84
CA VAL A 55 4.55 -15.89 3.53
C VAL A 55 3.40 -15.87 2.50
N THR A 56 3.32 -16.84 1.57
CA THR A 56 2.29 -16.89 0.52
C THR A 56 0.84 -16.97 1.03
N PRO A 57 0.53 -17.68 2.13
CA PRO A 57 -0.80 -17.68 2.73
C PRO A 57 -1.24 -16.29 3.25
N TYR A 58 -0.30 -15.40 3.55
CA TYR A 58 -0.63 -14.04 3.97
C TYR A 58 -1.13 -13.22 2.79
N THR A 59 -2.27 -12.53 2.97
CA THR A 59 -2.79 -11.58 1.97
C THR A 59 -1.98 -10.28 2.01
N LEU A 60 -0.75 -10.35 1.50
CA LEU A 60 0.17 -9.22 1.36
C LEU A 60 -0.15 -8.50 0.05
N THR A 61 -1.01 -7.49 0.11
CA THR A 61 -1.34 -6.69 -1.07
C THR A 61 -0.12 -5.89 -1.52
N SER A 62 0.34 -6.13 -2.75
CA SER A 62 1.52 -5.47 -3.35
C SER A 62 1.33 -3.97 -3.63
N TYR A 63 0.15 -3.40 -3.42
CA TYR A 63 -0.12 -1.99 -3.63
C TYR A 63 -0.87 -1.40 -2.43
N ALA A 64 -0.22 -0.43 -1.77
CA ALA A 64 -0.82 0.51 -0.83
C ALA A 64 -0.73 1.92 -1.42
#